data_AF-A0A6M3M8B8-F1
#
_entry.id   AF-A0A6M3M8B8-F1
#
_cell.length_a   1.000
_cell.length_b   1.000
_cell.length_c   1.000
_cell.angle_alpha   90.00
_cell.angle_beta   90.00
_cell.angle_gamma   90.00
#
_symmetry.space_group_name_H-M   'P 1'
#
loop_
_entity.id
_entity.type
_entity.pdbx_description
1 polymer ?
#
loop_
_entity_poly.entity_id
_entity_poly.type
_entity_poly.pdbx_seq_one_letter_code
_entity_poly.pdbx_strand_id
1 'polypeptide(L)' 'MSDMPIGPCCVCGEQLDYTDAGFCKHCGGSFCWAACGGWYEGDHTCNGCKEYLEMGGHDWDLEYQHFEIEE' A
#
# COMPACT_ATOMS: atom_id res chain seq x y z
N MET A 1 14.17 28.71 -0.77
CA MET A 1 14.06 27.51 0.05
C MET A 1 13.62 26.42 -0.91
N SER A 2 14.44 25.41 -1.14
CA SER A 2 14.01 24.25 -1.93
C SER A 2 13.15 23.42 -1.00
N ASP A 3 11.83 23.59 -1.07
CA ASP A 3 10.87 22.72 -0.38
C ASP A 3 11.06 21.31 -0.92
N MET A 4 11.88 20.51 -0.23
CA MET A 4 11.94 19.08 -0.45
C MET A 4 10.53 18.54 -0.20
N PRO A 5 9.96 17.77 -1.14
CA PRO A 5 8.62 17.25 -0.96
C PRO A 5 8.66 16.30 0.25
N ILE A 6 7.99 16.71 1.32
CA ILE A 6 7.77 15.94 2.53
C ILE A 6 6.32 15.48 2.55
N GLY A 7 6.06 14.32 3.12
CA GLY A 7 4.69 13.90 3.36
C GLY A 7 4.55 12.67 4.24
N PRO A 8 3.31 12.35 4.65
CA PRO A 8 3.07 11.41 5.72
C PRO A 8 3.25 9.97 5.25
N CYS A 9 3.82 9.13 6.11
CA CYS A 9 3.76 7.68 5.94
C CYS A 9 2.31 7.21 5.96
N CYS A 10 1.90 6.44 4.95
CA CYS A 10 0.55 5.87 4.89
C CYS A 10 0.26 4.79 5.94
N VAL A 11 1.28 4.35 6.70
CA VAL A 11 1.16 3.32 7.75
C VAL A 11 1.24 3.93 9.14
N CYS A 12 2.30 4.67 9.47
CA CYS A 12 2.49 5.23 10.80
C CYS A 12 2.07 6.70 10.93
N GLY A 13 1.83 7.42 9.82
CA GLY A 13 1.45 8.83 9.82
C GLY A 13 2.59 9.82 10.09
N GLU A 14 3.81 9.37 10.33
CA GLU A 14 4.96 10.26 10.53
C GLU A 14 5.33 11.02 9.25
N GLN A 15 5.83 12.25 9.39
CA GLN A 15 6.32 13.01 8.24
C GLN A 15 7.67 12.46 7.79
N LEU A 16 7.76 12.14 6.51
CA LEU A 16 8.95 11.59 5.88
C LEU A 16 9.53 12.55 4.87
N ASP A 17 10.85 12.56 4.81
CA ASP A 17 11.59 13.08 3.67
C ASP A 17 11.54 12.05 2.53
N TYR A 18 11.09 12.47 1.35
CA TYR A 18 10.94 11.58 0.21
C TYR A 18 12.27 11.10 -0.40
N THR A 19 13.41 11.62 0.06
CA THR A 19 14.73 11.10 -0.35
C THR A 19 14.96 9.65 0.08
N ASP A 20 14.44 9.25 1.24
CA ASP A 20 14.60 7.90 1.81
C ASP A 20 13.26 7.14 1.98
N ALA A 21 12.15 7.69 1.46
CA ALA A 21 10.84 7.06 1.53
C ALA A 21 10.62 6.03 0.40
N GLY A 22 9.92 4.94 0.72
CA GLY A 22 9.35 4.05 -0.27
C GLY A 22 8.00 4.56 -0.78
N PHE A 23 7.61 4.18 -1.99
CA PHE A 23 6.30 4.50 -2.56
C PHE A 23 5.57 3.21 -2.93
N CYS A 24 4.41 2.97 -2.33
CA CYS A 24 3.68 1.73 -2.55
C CYS A 24 3.05 1.70 -3.95
N LYS A 25 3.26 0.62 -4.70
CA LYS A 25 2.69 0.41 -6.03
C LYS A 25 1.19 0.13 -6.02
N HIS A 26 0.65 -0.36 -4.90
CA HIS A 26 -0.76 -0.72 -4.77
C HIS A 26 -1.63 0.48 -4.35
N CYS A 27 -1.24 1.22 -3.31
CA CYS A 27 -2.03 2.36 -2.82
C CYS A 27 -1.50 3.74 -3.23
N GLY A 28 -0.29 3.82 -3.80
CA GLY A 28 0.35 5.09 -4.17
C GLY A 28 0.89 5.92 -3.01
N GLY A 29 0.72 5.46 -1.76
CA GLY A 29 1.18 6.15 -0.56
C GLY A 29 2.69 6.02 -0.33
N SER A 30 3.29 7.05 0.23
CA SER A 30 4.68 7.01 0.73
C SER A 30 4.76 6.27 2.07
N PHE A 31 5.88 5.59 2.33
CA PHE A 31 6.10 4.83 3.55
C PHE A 31 7.56 4.85 4.00
N CYS A 32 7.80 4.62 5.30
CA CYS A 32 9.15 4.50 5.84
C CYS A 32 9.81 3.22 5.30
N TRP A 33 10.87 3.35 4.50
CA TRP A 33 11.58 2.19 3.97
C TRP A 33 12.07 1.27 5.10
N ALA A 34 11.92 -0.04 4.92
CA ALA A 34 12.21 -1.12 5.88
C ALA A 34 11.34 -1.17 7.16
N ALA A 35 10.86 -0.03 7.67
CA ALA A 35 10.05 0.02 8.89
C ALA A 35 8.54 -0.17 8.62
N CYS A 36 8.02 0.54 7.63
CA CYS A 36 6.59 0.57 7.29
C CYS A 36 6.28 -0.07 5.93
N GLY A 37 7.28 -0.64 5.28
CA GLY A 37 7.16 -1.31 3.99
C GLY A 37 8.51 -1.63 3.40
N GLY A 38 8.50 -2.21 2.21
CA GLY A 38 9.72 -2.55 1.49
C GLY A 38 9.40 -3.27 0.20
N TRP A 39 10.32 -4.15 -0.22
CA TRP A 39 10.08 -5.03 -1.35
C TRP A 39 9.14 -6.17 -0.96
N TYR A 40 8.11 -6.37 -1.77
CA TYR A 40 7.20 -7.51 -1.70
C TYR A 40 6.86 -7.94 -3.13
N GLU A 41 7.10 -9.22 -3.45
CA GLU A 41 6.84 -9.82 -4.79
C GLU A 41 7.43 -9.05 -5.99
N GLY A 42 8.50 -8.28 -5.77
CA GLY A 42 9.16 -7.51 -6.82
C GLY A 42 8.65 -6.07 -6.98
N ASP A 43 7.69 -5.65 -6.16
CA ASP A 43 7.20 -4.28 -6.08
C ASP A 43 7.46 -3.64 -4.71
N HIS A 44 7.42 -2.30 -4.67
CA HIS A 44 7.44 -1.56 -3.41
C HIS A 44 6.06 -1.58 -2.78
N THR A 45 5.95 -2.12 -1.57
CA THR A 45 4.67 -2.34 -0.91
C THR A 45 4.75 -1.93 0.55
N CYS A 46 3.79 -1.10 0.99
CA CYS A 46 3.66 -0.75 2.40
C CYS A 46 3.07 -1.93 3.18
N ASN A 47 3.33 -2.00 4.50
CA ASN A 47 2.88 -3.12 5.32
C ASN A 47 1.36 -3.30 5.30
N GLY A 48 0.59 -2.20 5.25
CA GLY A 48 -0.88 -2.31 5.16
C GLY A 48 -1.35 -3.01 3.88
N CYS A 49 -0.77 -2.66 2.72
CA CYS A 49 -1.09 -3.36 1.47
C CYS A 49 -0.53 -4.79 1.46
N LYS A 50 0.66 -5.01 2.02
CA LYS A 50 1.25 -6.33 2.13
C LYS A 50 0.37 -7.27 2.94
N GLU A 51 -0.05 -6.85 4.13
CA GLU A 51 -0.96 -7.62 4.99
C GLU A 51 -2.26 -7.94 4.26
N TYR A 52 -2.84 -6.96 3.56
CA TYR A 52 -4.04 -7.16 2.75
C TYR A 52 -3.86 -8.23 1.66
N LEU A 53 -2.72 -8.22 0.96
CA LEU A 53 -2.38 -9.24 -0.05
C LEU A 53 -2.14 -10.62 0.58
N GLU A 54 -1.42 -10.69 1.70
CA GLU A 54 -1.14 -11.94 2.43
C GLU A 54 -2.41 -12.57 3.00
N MET A 55 -3.40 -11.76 3.38
CA MET A 55 -4.72 -12.21 3.82
C MET A 55 -5.61 -12.73 2.66
N GLY A 56 -5.10 -12.75 1.43
CA GLY A 56 -5.87 -13.14 0.25
C GLY A 56 -6.85 -12.06 -0.22
N GLY A 57 -6.66 -10.81 0.21
CA GLY A 57 -7.47 -9.65 -0.16
C GLY A 57 -7.26 -9.18 -1.60
N HIS A 58 -7.06 -10.08 -2.57
CA HIS A 58 -7.09 -9.69 -3.99
C HIS A 58 -8.39 -10.16 -4.64
N ASP A 59 -9.48 -10.11 -3.88
CA ASP A 59 -10.80 -10.50 -4.35
C ASP A 59 -11.64 -9.24 -4.59
N TRP A 60 -11.39 -8.60 -5.74
CA TRP A 60 -12.33 -7.65 -6.34
C TRP A 60 -13.29 -8.37 -7.33
N ASP A 61 -13.33 -9.71 -7.31
CA ASP A 61 -14.07 -10.54 -8.28
C ASP A 61 -15.27 -11.32 -7.66
N LEU A 62 -15.45 -11.35 -6.33
CA LEU A 62 -16.61 -12.01 -5.69
C LEU A 62 -17.89 -11.16 -5.64
N GLU A 63 -17.90 -9.90 -6.11
CA GLU A 63 -19.17 -9.17 -6.29
C GLU A 63 -20.05 -9.75 -7.42
N TYR A 64 -19.54 -10.69 -8.23
CA TYR A 64 -20.29 -11.33 -9.33
C TYR A 64 -20.78 -12.76 -9.07
N GLN A 65 -20.63 -13.33 -7.86
CA GLN A 65 -21.07 -14.71 -7.57
C GLN A 65 -22.34 -14.83 -6.72
N HIS A 66 -23.09 -13.73 -6.49
CA HIS A 66 -24.34 -13.76 -5.71
C HIS A 66 -25.61 -13.43 -6.51
N PHE A 67 -25.55 -13.28 -7.84
CA PHE A 67 -26.72 -12.90 -8.66
C PHE A 67 -27.19 -13.99 -9.66
N GLU A 68 -26.71 -15.24 -9.55
CA GLU A 68 -27.21 -16.35 -10.39
C GLU A 68 -27.95 -17.45 -9.59
N ILE A 69 -28.51 -17.13 -8.42
CA ILE A 69 -29.40 -18.06 -7.72
C ILE A 69 -30.56 -17.33 -7.05
N GLU A 70 -31.43 -16.65 -7.80
CA GLU A 70 -32.87 -16.65 -7.53
C GLU A 70 -33.60 -16.63 -8.89
N GLU A 71 -34.62 -17.49 -8.98
CA GLU A 71 -35.24 -18.08 -10.18
C GLU A 71 -36.03 -17.12 -11.08
#